data_AF-A0A4Y1V9Y0-F1
#
_entry.id   AF-A0A4Y1V9Y0-F1
#
_cell.length_a   1.000
_cell.length_b   1.000
_cell.length_c   1.000
_cell.angle_alpha   90.00
_cell.angle_beta   90.00
_cell.angle_gamma   90.00
#
_symmetry.space_group_name_H-M   'P 1'
#
loop_
_entity.id
_entity.type
_entity.pdbx_description
1 polymer ?
#
loop_
_entity_poly.entity_id
_entity_poly.type
_entity_poly.pdbx_seq_one_letter_code
_entity_poly.pdbx_strand_id
1 'polypeptide(L)'
;MLKTQATDIPAQLRQGIRAFDIRLEKKGNKLGVFHSHAFQDIYWEDDVLPAFIHFLQTYPSETLIVSLKKEGGELRDYASLLSVSLSSPEYQSYFVMDFRPELTLKDCRGKILFLHRDHAMDNYPGAACVGWEDDSTCLLTLRNKDGKEGVALLEDKYQYESGEEAGKKVGVCVRNIEGMSAEPVSSRRWGITFVSATGLPLGTPKVFADKVNKPIADYLKQKNSRNCGIVFIDFVSEPGGKDLVEYLIDSNVCAK
;
A
#
# COMPACT_ATOMS: atom_id res chain seq x y z
N MET A 1 -13.13 2.59 -17.01
CA MET A 1 -11.69 2.92 -17.02
C MET A 1 -11.07 2.29 -15.79
N LEU A 2 -10.17 1.31 -15.95
CA LEU A 2 -9.46 0.63 -14.86
C LEU A 2 -8.15 1.37 -14.57
N LYS A 3 -8.28 2.62 -14.11
CA LYS A 3 -7.16 3.52 -13.79
C LYS A 3 -7.38 4.08 -12.40
N THR A 4 -6.33 4.09 -11.60
CA THR A 4 -6.35 4.53 -10.19
C THR A 4 -5.35 5.64 -9.91
N GLN A 5 -4.36 5.87 -10.78
CA GLN A 5 -3.36 6.93 -10.64
C GLN A 5 -3.19 7.68 -11.96
N ALA A 6 -2.87 8.97 -11.89
CA ALA A 6 -2.61 9.82 -13.06
C ALA A 6 -1.13 10.16 -13.25
N THR A 7 -0.26 9.74 -12.34
CA THR A 7 1.18 10.03 -12.33
C THR A 7 2.01 8.77 -12.21
N ASP A 8 3.24 8.81 -12.72
CA ASP A 8 4.20 7.72 -12.63
C ASP A 8 4.77 7.55 -11.21
N ILE A 9 5.45 6.42 -10.98
CA ILE A 9 6.07 6.11 -9.69
C ILE A 9 7.07 7.18 -9.24
N PRO A 10 8.00 7.68 -10.08
CA PRO A 10 8.91 8.76 -9.68
C PRO A 10 8.20 10.04 -9.22
N ALA A 11 7.09 10.43 -9.87
CA ALA A 11 6.30 11.59 -9.45
C ALA A 11 5.59 11.35 -8.11
N GLN A 12 5.02 10.16 -7.89
CA GLN A 12 4.42 9.80 -6.61
C GLN A 12 5.46 9.80 -5.48
N LEU A 13 6.66 9.27 -5.72
CA LEU A 13 7.76 9.31 -4.77
C LEU A 13 8.16 10.75 -4.40
N ARG A 14 8.29 11.65 -5.39
CA ARG A 14 8.54 13.08 -5.15
C ARG A 14 7.41 13.77 -4.38
N GLN A 15 6.17 13.29 -4.52
CA GLN A 15 5.01 13.80 -3.79
C GLN A 15 4.97 13.36 -2.31
N GLY A 16 5.84 12.41 -1.90
CA GLY A 16 5.88 11.91 -0.53
C GLY A 16 5.20 10.56 -0.34
N ILE A 17 4.75 9.90 -1.42
CA ILE A 17 4.21 8.54 -1.33
C ILE A 17 5.34 7.57 -0.96
N ARG A 18 5.10 6.74 0.06
CA ARG A 18 6.05 5.72 0.56
C ARG A 18 5.44 4.32 0.65
N ALA A 19 4.14 4.18 0.42
CA ALA A 19 3.45 2.90 0.36
C ALA A 19 2.84 2.68 -1.03
N PHE A 20 3.12 1.54 -1.65
CA PHE A 20 2.68 1.21 -3.01
C PHE A 20 1.96 -0.14 -3.03
N ASP A 21 0.78 -0.21 -3.67
CA ASP A 21 0.08 -1.46 -3.97
C ASP A 21 0.43 -1.87 -5.40
N ILE A 22 1.24 -2.93 -5.52
CA ILE A 22 1.76 -3.43 -6.79
C ILE A 22 1.18 -4.82 -7.04
N ARG A 23 0.41 -4.94 -8.11
CA ARG A 23 -0.29 -6.17 -8.48
C ARG A 23 0.30 -6.72 -9.77
N LEU A 24 0.80 -7.95 -9.72
CA LEU A 24 1.63 -8.50 -10.78
C LEU A 24 1.01 -9.76 -11.38
N GLU A 25 1.18 -9.92 -12.68
CA GLU A 25 0.87 -11.13 -13.43
C GLU A 25 1.97 -11.40 -14.45
N LYS A 26 2.22 -12.68 -14.74
CA LYS A 26 3.18 -13.05 -15.80
C LYS A 26 2.70 -12.51 -17.15
N LYS A 27 3.57 -11.77 -17.81
CA LYS A 27 3.38 -11.28 -19.17
C LYS A 27 4.65 -11.59 -19.97
N GLY A 28 4.56 -12.60 -20.84
CA GLY A 28 5.74 -13.17 -21.49
C GLY A 28 6.66 -13.84 -20.47
N ASN A 29 7.91 -13.35 -20.38
CA ASN A 29 8.93 -13.87 -19.47
C ASN A 29 9.22 -12.93 -18.28
N LYS A 30 8.31 -11.99 -17.99
CA LYS A 30 8.45 -10.97 -16.93
C LYS A 30 7.15 -10.82 -16.15
N LEU A 31 7.19 -10.06 -15.05
CA LEU A 31 6.00 -9.65 -14.31
C LEU A 31 5.53 -8.28 -14.80
N GLY A 32 4.35 -8.26 -15.45
CA GLY A 32 3.68 -7.01 -15.77
C GLY A 32 2.87 -6.51 -14.58
N VAL A 33 2.65 -5.19 -14.50
CA VAL A 33 1.70 -4.59 -13.53
C VAL A 33 0.30 -4.59 -14.12
N PHE A 34 -0.67 -5.03 -13.33
CA PHE A 34 -2.07 -5.19 -13.77
C PHE A 34 -3.07 -4.54 -12.81
N HIS A 35 -4.21 -4.17 -13.36
CA HIS A 35 -5.44 -3.88 -12.62
C HIS A 35 -6.54 -4.75 -13.21
N SER A 36 -6.95 -5.79 -12.48
CA SER A 36 -7.76 -6.89 -13.04
C SER A 36 -7.05 -7.43 -14.29
N HIS A 37 -7.77 -7.54 -15.40
CA HIS A 37 -7.25 -7.99 -16.69
C HIS A 37 -6.44 -6.91 -17.45
N ALA A 38 -6.42 -5.67 -16.98
CA ALA A 38 -5.80 -4.57 -17.70
C ALA A 38 -4.32 -4.42 -17.33
N PHE A 39 -3.44 -4.71 -18.31
CA PHE A 39 -2.02 -4.38 -18.22
C PHE A 39 -1.83 -2.86 -18.15
N GLN A 40 -0.95 -2.39 -17.26
CA GLN A 40 -0.73 -0.97 -16.98
C GLN A 40 0.50 -0.40 -17.72
N ASP A 41 0.95 -1.07 -18.77
CA ASP A 41 2.07 -0.64 -19.64
C ASP A 41 3.44 -0.49 -18.94
N ILE A 42 3.62 -1.16 -17.79
CA ILE A 42 4.89 -1.20 -17.04
C ILE A 42 5.17 -2.59 -16.46
N TYR A 43 6.44 -2.91 -16.24
CA TYR A 43 6.92 -4.18 -15.70
C TYR A 43 7.60 -4.00 -14.34
N TRP A 44 7.55 -5.04 -13.51
CA TRP A 44 8.15 -5.07 -12.19
C TRP A 44 9.66 -4.88 -12.24
N GLU A 45 10.33 -5.70 -13.06
CA GLU A 45 11.79 -5.79 -13.13
C GLU A 45 12.43 -4.62 -13.88
N ASP A 46 11.69 -4.01 -14.82
CA ASP A 46 12.22 -2.95 -15.68
C ASP A 46 11.88 -1.54 -15.17
N ASP A 47 10.69 -1.36 -14.58
CA ASP A 47 10.16 -0.03 -14.27
C ASP A 47 9.97 0.18 -12.76
N VAL A 48 9.29 -0.75 -12.08
CA VAL A 48 8.86 -0.56 -10.68
C VAL A 48 10.01 -0.69 -9.69
N LEU A 49 10.65 -1.86 -9.65
CA LEU A 49 11.72 -2.14 -8.69
C LEU A 49 12.92 -1.21 -8.92
N PRO A 50 13.41 -0.98 -10.15
CA PRO A 50 14.49 -0.03 -10.39
C PRO A 50 14.18 1.39 -9.92
N ALA A 51 12.94 1.88 -10.12
CA ALA A 51 12.54 3.21 -9.63
C ALA A 51 12.59 3.30 -8.10
N PHE A 52 12.15 2.25 -7.39
CA PHE A 52 12.24 2.18 -5.93
C PHE A 52 13.69 2.14 -5.43
N ILE A 53 14.54 1.31 -6.04
CA ILE A 53 15.97 1.23 -5.67
C ILE A 53 16.67 2.56 -5.94
N HIS A 54 16.46 3.18 -7.10
CA HIS A 54 17.04 4.47 -7.43
C HIS A 54 16.62 5.56 -6.45
N PHE A 55 15.34 5.56 -6.03
CA PHE A 55 14.86 6.49 -5.01
C PHE A 55 15.55 6.29 -3.67
N LEU A 56 15.70 5.05 -3.20
CA LEU A 56 16.36 4.75 -1.93
C LEU A 56 17.87 5.03 -1.96
N GLN A 57 18.53 4.88 -3.11
CA GLN A 57 19.91 5.32 -3.32
C GLN A 57 20.04 6.85 -3.21
N THR A 58 19.09 7.57 -3.79
CA THR A 58 19.08 9.04 -3.79
C THR A 58 18.70 9.60 -2.41
N TYR A 59 17.79 8.93 -1.70
CA TYR A 59 17.23 9.34 -0.41
C TYR A 59 17.34 8.20 0.62
N PRO A 60 18.55 7.86 1.09
CA PRO A 60 18.77 6.70 1.97
C PRO A 60 18.15 6.87 3.37
N SER A 61 17.66 8.05 3.72
CA SER A 61 16.88 8.28 4.95
C SER A 61 15.44 7.76 4.87
N GLU A 62 14.95 7.50 3.65
CA GLU A 62 13.58 7.09 3.39
C GLU A 62 13.44 5.57 3.46
N THR A 63 12.19 5.09 3.50
CA THR A 63 11.86 3.67 3.40
C THR A 63 10.60 3.53 2.57
N LEU A 64 10.40 2.37 1.96
CA LEU A 64 9.21 2.07 1.17
C LEU A 64 8.49 0.85 1.75
N ILE A 65 7.17 0.85 1.67
CA ILE A 65 6.32 -0.31 1.95
C ILE A 65 5.68 -0.70 0.63
N VAL A 66 5.81 -1.96 0.23
CA VAL A 66 5.24 -2.44 -1.03
C VAL A 66 4.33 -3.62 -0.74
N SER A 67 3.03 -3.39 -0.88
CA SER A 67 2.03 -4.46 -0.94
C SER A 67 2.18 -5.16 -2.28
N LEU A 68 2.53 -6.44 -2.26
CA LEU A 68 2.67 -7.28 -3.45
C LEU A 68 1.49 -8.25 -3.51
N LYS A 69 0.80 -8.23 -4.65
CA LYS A 69 -0.30 -9.15 -4.95
C LYS A 69 -0.05 -9.87 -6.27
N LYS A 70 -0.39 -11.15 -6.33
CA LYS A 70 -0.59 -11.85 -7.59
C LYS A 70 -1.95 -11.45 -8.16
N GLU A 71 -1.97 -10.72 -9.27
CA GLU A 71 -3.22 -10.25 -9.87
C GLU A 71 -3.95 -11.35 -10.64
N GLY A 72 -3.21 -12.14 -11.42
CA GLY A 72 -3.73 -13.21 -12.25
C GLY A 72 -2.66 -14.25 -12.58
N GLY A 73 -2.91 -15.09 -13.58
CA GLY A 73 -2.00 -16.17 -14.01
C GLY A 73 -1.77 -17.30 -12.98
N GLU A 74 -0.74 -18.10 -13.21
CA GLU A 74 -0.37 -19.24 -12.36
C GLU A 74 0.49 -18.81 -11.15
N LEU A 75 0.23 -19.39 -9.97
CA LEU A 75 0.98 -19.06 -8.75
C LEU A 75 2.47 -19.40 -8.90
N ARG A 76 2.79 -20.53 -9.54
CA ARG A 76 4.17 -20.98 -9.78
C ARG A 76 4.95 -20.00 -10.65
N ASP A 77 4.30 -19.44 -11.66
CA ASP A 77 4.92 -18.46 -12.56
C ASP A 77 5.21 -17.15 -11.83
N TYR A 78 4.23 -16.64 -11.07
CA TYR A 78 4.41 -15.48 -10.20
C TYR A 78 5.57 -15.68 -9.23
N ALA A 79 5.57 -16.80 -8.50
CA ALA A 79 6.61 -17.14 -7.55
C ALA A 79 8.00 -17.23 -8.20
N SER A 80 8.10 -17.92 -9.33
CA SER A 80 9.39 -18.12 -10.02
C SER A 80 9.97 -16.80 -10.53
N LEU A 81 9.15 -15.92 -11.12
CA LEU A 81 9.63 -14.65 -11.67
C LEU A 81 9.96 -13.66 -10.54
N LEU A 82 9.10 -13.56 -9.52
CA LEU A 82 9.32 -12.64 -8.40
C LEU A 82 10.59 -13.03 -7.61
N SER A 83 10.84 -14.34 -7.44
CA SER A 83 12.06 -14.86 -6.81
C SER A 83 13.34 -14.31 -7.42
N VAL A 84 13.40 -14.18 -8.75
CA VAL A 84 14.61 -13.70 -9.46
C VAL A 84 15.00 -12.32 -8.95
N SER A 85 14.02 -11.43 -8.80
CA SER A 85 14.26 -10.07 -8.31
C SER A 85 14.56 -10.04 -6.81
N LEU A 86 13.79 -10.77 -6.01
CA LEU A 86 13.92 -10.75 -4.55
C LEU A 86 15.17 -11.45 -4.02
N SER A 87 15.73 -12.38 -4.79
CA SER A 87 16.98 -13.08 -4.45
C SER A 87 18.22 -12.48 -5.11
N SER A 88 18.07 -11.45 -5.96
CA SER A 88 19.21 -10.79 -6.61
C SER A 88 20.20 -10.23 -5.56
N PRO A 89 21.49 -10.65 -5.55
CA PRO A 89 22.48 -10.14 -4.61
C PRO A 89 22.66 -8.62 -4.67
N GLU A 90 22.41 -8.02 -5.84
CA GLU A 90 22.48 -6.57 -6.05
C GLU A 90 21.38 -5.82 -5.26
N TYR A 91 20.19 -6.39 -5.15
CA TYR A 91 19.03 -5.72 -4.56
C TYR A 91 18.75 -6.11 -3.11
N GLN A 92 19.22 -7.26 -2.64
CA GLN A 92 18.92 -7.76 -1.29
C GLN A 92 19.25 -6.76 -0.16
N SER A 93 20.28 -5.94 -0.32
CA SER A 93 20.64 -4.93 0.68
C SER A 93 19.57 -3.83 0.89
N TYR A 94 18.69 -3.65 -0.11
CA TYR A 94 17.57 -2.72 -0.06
C TYR A 94 16.29 -3.37 0.43
N PHE A 95 16.30 -4.59 0.95
CA PHE A 95 15.10 -5.26 1.44
C PHE A 95 15.13 -5.45 2.95
N VAL A 96 13.98 -5.29 3.59
CA VAL A 96 13.79 -5.76 4.97
C VAL A 96 13.66 -7.28 4.92
N MET A 97 14.75 -7.98 5.20
CA MET A 97 14.81 -9.45 5.05
C MET A 97 13.95 -10.21 6.06
N ASP A 98 13.86 -9.71 7.29
CA ASP A 98 13.14 -10.35 8.39
C ASP A 98 12.21 -9.33 9.04
N PHE A 99 10.91 -9.59 8.93
CA PHE A 99 9.91 -8.79 9.62
C PHE A 99 9.92 -9.10 11.13
N ARG A 100 9.67 -8.07 11.93
CA ARG A 100 9.31 -8.20 13.35
C ARG A 100 8.40 -7.04 13.77
N PRO A 101 7.49 -7.23 14.73
CA PRO A 101 6.62 -6.15 15.21
C PRO A 101 7.37 -4.94 15.77
N GLU A 102 8.62 -5.14 16.21
CA GLU A 102 9.49 -4.13 16.79
C GLU A 102 10.34 -3.38 15.75
N LEU A 103 10.09 -3.56 14.44
CA LEU A 103 10.80 -2.82 13.41
C LEU A 103 10.69 -1.31 13.66
N THR A 104 11.83 -0.65 13.73
CA THR A 104 11.91 0.80 13.82
C THR A 104 12.15 1.40 12.45
N LEU A 105 11.87 2.70 12.29
CA LEU A 105 12.25 3.41 11.06
C LEU A 105 13.75 3.24 10.77
N LYS A 106 14.62 3.26 11.80
CA LYS A 106 16.08 3.06 11.65
C LYS A 106 16.42 1.72 11.00
N ASP A 107 15.68 0.66 11.31
CA ASP A 107 15.89 -0.66 10.72
C ASP A 107 15.53 -0.68 9.22
N CYS A 108 14.55 0.14 8.83
CA CYS A 108 13.94 0.17 7.50
C CYS A 108 14.52 1.24 6.56
N ARG A 109 15.25 2.24 7.06
CA ARG A 109 15.87 3.28 6.21
C ARG A 109 16.75 2.67 5.12
N GLY A 110 16.60 3.18 3.90
CA GLY A 110 17.26 2.67 2.70
C GLY A 110 16.69 1.35 2.18
N LYS A 111 15.56 0.88 2.73
CA LYS A 111 14.99 -0.44 2.41
C LYS A 111 13.50 -0.41 2.06
N ILE A 112 13.07 -1.47 1.40
CA ILE A 112 11.70 -1.81 1.07
C ILE A 112 11.23 -2.91 2.04
N LEU A 113 10.13 -2.67 2.74
CA LEU A 113 9.36 -3.69 3.44
C LEU A 113 8.27 -4.22 2.51
N PHE A 114 8.38 -5.48 2.11
CA PHE A 114 7.33 -6.14 1.33
C PHE A 114 6.24 -6.71 2.22
N LEU A 115 4.99 -6.49 1.83
CA LEU A 115 3.80 -7.09 2.42
C LEU A 115 3.17 -7.99 1.35
N HIS A 116 3.34 -9.29 1.49
CA HIS A 116 2.92 -10.26 0.48
C HIS A 116 1.48 -10.71 0.75
N ARG A 117 0.56 -10.34 -0.13
CA ARG A 117 -0.88 -10.67 0.00
C ARG A 117 -1.19 -12.13 -0.31
N ASP A 118 -0.32 -12.78 -1.08
CA ASP A 118 -0.43 -14.18 -1.47
C ASP A 118 0.73 -14.98 -0.87
N HIS A 119 0.43 -16.15 -0.34
CA HIS A 119 1.48 -17.12 0.04
C HIS A 119 2.01 -17.83 -1.22
N ALA A 120 2.93 -17.16 -1.92
CA ALA A 120 3.53 -17.69 -3.14
C ALA A 120 4.77 -18.55 -2.89
N MET A 121 5.50 -18.31 -1.79
CA MET A 121 6.80 -18.92 -1.47
C MET A 121 7.06 -18.86 0.04
N ASP A 122 7.92 -19.76 0.56
CA ASP A 122 8.19 -19.86 2.00
C ASP A 122 9.21 -18.82 2.52
N ASN A 123 10.07 -18.27 1.65
CA ASN A 123 11.25 -17.50 2.08
C ASN A 123 11.47 -16.23 1.25
N TYR A 124 10.51 -15.30 1.23
CA TYR A 124 10.73 -13.95 0.70
C TYR A 124 11.07 -12.94 1.80
N PRO A 125 11.79 -11.85 1.48
CA PRO A 125 11.94 -10.71 2.37
C PRO A 125 10.58 -10.10 2.74
N GLY A 126 10.48 -9.56 3.95
CA GLY A 126 9.31 -8.85 4.44
C GLY A 126 8.38 -9.73 5.26
N ALA A 127 7.07 -9.51 5.10
CA ALA A 127 6.03 -10.19 5.85
C ALA A 127 4.98 -10.80 4.90
N ALA A 128 4.52 -11.99 5.23
CA ALA A 128 3.31 -12.58 4.66
C ALA A 128 2.08 -11.97 5.35
N CYS A 129 1.11 -11.52 4.55
CA CYS A 129 -0.19 -11.09 5.04
C CYS A 129 -1.11 -12.31 5.16
N VAL A 130 -1.57 -12.61 6.38
CA VAL A 130 -2.41 -13.77 6.68
C VAL A 130 -3.74 -13.31 7.25
N GLY A 131 -4.85 -13.82 6.69
CA GLY A 131 -6.20 -13.42 7.08
C GLY A 131 -6.69 -12.15 6.38
N TRP A 132 -6.22 -11.88 5.16
CA TRP A 132 -6.77 -10.79 4.35
C TRP A 132 -8.15 -11.20 3.82
N GLU A 133 -9.21 -10.77 4.49
CA GLU A 133 -10.60 -11.01 4.08
C GLU A 133 -10.98 -10.15 2.87
N ASP A 134 -11.77 -10.70 1.96
CA ASP A 134 -12.27 -9.99 0.78
C ASP A 134 -13.35 -8.95 1.17
N ASP A 135 -13.26 -7.76 0.58
CA ASP A 135 -14.21 -6.64 0.76
C ASP A 135 -14.61 -6.37 2.23
N SER A 136 -13.61 -6.36 3.13
CA SER A 136 -13.84 -6.37 4.58
C SER A 136 -13.01 -5.35 5.36
N THR A 137 -13.35 -5.20 6.63
CA THR A 137 -12.50 -4.59 7.66
C THR A 137 -12.18 -5.69 8.67
N CYS A 138 -10.91 -6.03 8.82
CA CYS A 138 -10.49 -7.19 9.60
C CYS A 138 -9.16 -6.96 10.35
N LEU A 139 -8.82 -7.89 11.24
CA LEU A 139 -7.48 -7.99 11.80
C LEU A 139 -6.64 -8.90 10.90
N LEU A 140 -5.61 -8.32 10.31
CA LEU A 140 -4.65 -9.00 9.45
C LEU A 140 -3.41 -9.35 10.27
N THR A 141 -2.86 -10.55 10.06
CA THR A 141 -1.56 -10.94 10.64
C THR A 141 -0.44 -10.66 9.64
N LEU A 142 0.61 -9.98 10.10
CA LEU A 142 1.87 -9.82 9.37
C LEU A 142 2.87 -10.83 9.92
N ARG A 143 3.18 -11.87 9.15
CA ARG A 143 4.00 -13.01 9.60
C ARG A 143 5.35 -13.02 8.90
N ASN A 144 6.43 -13.07 9.68
CA ASN A 144 7.76 -13.33 9.17
C ASN A 144 7.97 -14.83 8.88
N LYS A 145 8.96 -15.17 8.06
CA LYS A 145 9.31 -16.56 7.73
C LYS A 145 9.71 -17.41 8.96
N ASP A 146 10.17 -16.79 10.04
CA ASP A 146 10.47 -17.47 11.32
C ASP A 146 9.26 -17.63 12.25
N GLY A 147 8.07 -17.23 11.80
CA GLY A 147 6.82 -17.32 12.56
C GLY A 147 6.55 -16.16 13.51
N LYS A 148 7.43 -15.14 13.60
CA LYS A 148 7.10 -13.92 14.36
C LYS A 148 5.97 -13.16 13.69
N GLU A 149 5.05 -12.66 14.51
CA GLU A 149 3.80 -12.05 14.04
C GLU A 149 3.57 -10.65 14.61
N GLY A 150 3.14 -9.75 13.73
CA GLY A 150 2.50 -8.50 14.09
C GLY A 150 1.04 -8.51 13.65
N VAL A 151 0.26 -7.55 14.14
CA VAL A 151 -1.16 -7.42 13.79
C VAL A 151 -1.41 -6.06 13.17
N ALA A 152 -2.16 -6.05 12.06
CA ALA A 152 -2.64 -4.85 11.40
C ALA A 152 -4.16 -4.77 11.47
N LEU A 153 -4.69 -3.59 11.80
CA LEU A 153 -6.09 -3.26 11.56
C LEU A 153 -6.23 -2.84 10.08
N LEU A 154 -6.89 -3.68 9.30
CA LEU A 154 -7.05 -3.51 7.85
C LEU A 154 -8.46 -3.06 7.50
N GLU A 155 -8.57 -2.04 6.65
CA GLU A 155 -9.79 -1.69 5.93
C GLU A 155 -9.54 -1.77 4.42
N ASP A 156 -10.23 -2.71 3.75
CA ASP A 156 -10.18 -2.94 2.30
C ASP A 156 -11.60 -3.23 1.76
N LYS A 157 -12.61 -2.47 2.20
CA LYS A 157 -13.95 -2.51 1.58
C LYS A 157 -13.92 -1.73 0.29
N TYR A 158 -13.62 -2.41 -0.82
CA TYR A 158 -13.37 -1.78 -2.10
C TYR A 158 -14.59 -1.81 -3.03
N GLN A 159 -15.60 -2.65 -2.78
CA GLN A 159 -16.73 -2.84 -3.68
C GLN A 159 -18.02 -2.23 -3.11
N TYR A 160 -18.72 -1.47 -3.95
CA TYR A 160 -20.00 -0.83 -3.65
C TYR A 160 -20.98 -1.01 -4.80
N GLU A 161 -22.25 -0.67 -4.60
CA GLU A 161 -23.28 -0.72 -5.63
C GLU A 161 -23.11 0.40 -6.67
N SER A 162 -22.70 1.59 -6.21
CA SER A 162 -22.48 2.75 -7.09
C SER A 162 -21.64 3.84 -6.42
N GLY A 163 -21.25 4.85 -7.20
CA GLY A 163 -20.57 6.02 -6.67
C GLY A 163 -21.43 6.92 -5.75
N GLU A 164 -22.72 6.62 -5.55
CA GLU A 164 -23.56 7.29 -4.55
C GLU A 164 -23.20 6.83 -3.12
N GLU A 165 -22.64 5.63 -2.98
CA GLU A 165 -22.26 5.07 -1.70
C GLU A 165 -20.86 5.51 -1.22
N ALA A 166 -20.21 6.44 -1.91
CA ALA A 166 -18.92 6.98 -1.52
C ALA A 166 -18.91 7.51 -0.07
N GLY A 167 -20.03 8.02 0.44
CA GLY A 167 -20.17 8.40 1.85
C GLY A 167 -20.03 7.23 2.83
N LYS A 168 -20.49 6.02 2.45
CA LYS A 168 -20.25 4.80 3.23
C LYS A 168 -18.76 4.47 3.27
N LYS A 169 -18.06 4.62 2.14
CA LYS A 169 -16.60 4.44 2.07
C LYS A 169 -15.85 5.41 2.99
N VAL A 170 -16.19 6.70 2.94
CA VAL A 170 -15.63 7.70 3.87
C VAL A 170 -15.82 7.26 5.32
N GLY A 171 -17.04 6.82 5.68
CA GLY A 171 -17.34 6.37 7.03
C GLY A 171 -16.54 5.16 7.50
N VAL A 172 -16.29 4.16 6.64
CA VAL A 172 -15.47 2.99 7.03
C VAL A 172 -14.00 3.35 7.17
N CYS A 173 -13.44 4.15 6.25
CA CYS A 173 -12.04 4.59 6.31
C CYS A 173 -11.78 5.44 7.55
N VAL A 174 -12.64 6.41 7.83
CA VAL A 174 -12.53 7.26 9.03
C VAL A 174 -12.57 6.41 10.30
N ARG A 175 -13.48 5.44 10.42
CA ARG A 175 -13.53 4.56 11.60
C ARG A 175 -12.24 3.75 11.78
N ASN A 176 -11.64 3.27 10.69
CA ASN A 176 -10.38 2.53 10.75
C ASN A 176 -9.22 3.42 11.18
N ILE A 177 -9.10 4.61 10.57
CA ILE A 177 -8.06 5.59 10.88
C ILE A 177 -8.18 6.08 12.33
N GLU A 178 -9.38 6.39 12.80
CA GLU A 178 -9.61 6.81 14.20
C GLU A 178 -9.36 5.67 15.19
N GLY A 179 -9.71 4.43 14.82
CA GLY A 179 -9.36 3.25 15.60
C GLY A 179 -7.85 3.13 15.80
N MET A 180 -7.07 3.37 14.74
CA MET A 180 -5.60 3.41 14.82
C MET A 180 -5.10 4.64 15.60
N SER A 181 -5.72 5.81 15.39
CA SER A 181 -5.35 7.05 16.07
C SER A 181 -5.54 6.96 17.59
N ALA A 182 -6.49 6.15 18.04
CA ALA A 182 -6.78 5.90 19.46
C ALA A 182 -5.86 4.85 20.11
N GLU A 183 -5.05 4.11 19.35
CA GLU A 183 -4.10 3.17 19.92
C GLU A 183 -3.04 3.89 20.75
N PRO A 184 -2.63 3.33 21.91
CA PRO A 184 -1.60 3.93 22.74
C PRO A 184 -0.25 3.94 22.02
N VAL A 185 0.63 4.87 22.37
CA VAL A 185 2.00 4.98 21.80
C VAL A 185 2.82 3.68 21.98
N SER A 186 2.53 2.89 23.01
CA SER A 186 3.16 1.58 23.24
C SER A 186 2.63 0.47 22.31
N SER A 187 1.54 0.71 21.59
CA SER A 187 0.96 -0.25 20.66
C SER A 187 1.92 -0.51 19.52
N ARG A 188 2.08 -1.78 19.16
CA ARG A 188 2.79 -2.24 17.96
C ARG A 188 1.82 -2.62 16.85
N ARG A 189 0.55 -2.22 16.97
CA ARG A 189 -0.47 -2.48 15.97
C ARG A 189 -0.23 -1.59 14.76
N TRP A 190 -0.34 -2.17 13.58
CA TRP A 190 -0.27 -1.46 12.31
C TRP A 190 -1.69 -1.03 11.91
N GLY A 191 -1.82 0.08 11.21
CA GLY A 191 -3.07 0.49 10.58
C GLY A 191 -2.89 0.51 9.07
N ILE A 192 -3.78 -0.12 8.32
CA ILE A 192 -3.80 -0.10 6.86
C ILE A 192 -5.22 0.26 6.41
N THR A 193 -5.36 1.34 5.66
CA THR A 193 -6.65 1.81 5.15
C THR A 193 -6.55 2.05 3.65
N PHE A 194 -7.35 1.35 2.86
CA PHE A 194 -7.50 1.64 1.44
C PHE A 194 -8.64 2.63 1.26
N VAL A 195 -8.37 3.90 0.96
CA VAL A 195 -9.47 4.86 0.68
C VAL A 195 -10.05 4.69 -0.72
N SER A 196 -9.34 3.96 -1.59
CA SER A 196 -9.78 3.53 -2.91
C SER A 196 -11.03 2.64 -2.84
N ALA A 197 -11.93 2.79 -3.82
CA ALA A 197 -13.13 1.96 -3.97
C ALA A 197 -13.66 2.01 -5.40
N THR A 198 -14.59 1.12 -5.72
CA THR A 198 -15.26 1.01 -7.00
C THR A 198 -16.71 0.57 -6.81
N GLY A 199 -17.54 0.84 -7.80
CA GLY A 199 -18.94 0.42 -7.85
C GLY A 199 -19.41 0.30 -9.29
N LEU A 200 -18.62 -0.42 -10.10
CA LEU A 200 -18.87 -0.54 -11.53
C LEU A 200 -20.24 -1.18 -11.84
N PRO A 201 -20.95 -0.71 -12.88
CA PRO A 201 -20.54 0.35 -13.81
C PRO A 201 -20.83 1.78 -13.33
N LEU A 202 -21.55 1.96 -12.21
CA LEU A 202 -22.11 3.24 -11.74
C LEU A 202 -21.18 4.05 -10.83
N GLY A 203 -19.97 3.57 -10.58
CA GLY A 203 -18.93 4.24 -9.81
C GLY A 203 -17.56 3.74 -10.24
N THR A 204 -16.81 4.58 -10.96
CA THR A 204 -15.42 4.27 -11.27
C THR A 204 -14.51 4.62 -10.09
N PRO A 205 -13.26 4.12 -10.04
CA PRO A 205 -12.29 4.56 -9.04
C PRO A 205 -12.12 6.08 -8.97
N LYS A 206 -12.18 6.77 -10.11
CA LYS A 206 -12.12 8.24 -10.16
C LYS A 206 -13.32 8.89 -9.47
N VAL A 207 -14.53 8.37 -9.68
CA VAL A 207 -15.75 8.87 -9.02
C VAL A 207 -15.64 8.72 -7.50
N PHE A 208 -15.10 7.60 -7.01
CA PHE A 208 -14.86 7.42 -5.59
C PHE A 208 -13.78 8.36 -5.07
N ALA A 209 -12.61 8.44 -5.71
CA ALA A 209 -11.53 9.34 -5.28
C ALA A 209 -11.99 10.81 -5.15
N ASP A 210 -12.78 11.29 -6.12
CA ASP A 210 -13.34 12.66 -6.10
C ASP A 210 -14.30 12.92 -4.94
N LYS A 211 -14.95 11.86 -4.43
CA LYS A 211 -15.94 11.93 -3.35
C LYS A 211 -15.40 11.45 -2.00
N VAL A 212 -14.24 10.81 -1.95
CA VAL A 212 -13.70 10.17 -0.73
C VAL A 212 -12.48 10.91 -0.20
N ASN A 213 -11.52 11.27 -1.06
CA ASN A 213 -10.22 11.78 -0.60
C ASN A 213 -10.34 13.09 0.18
N LYS A 214 -11.04 14.09 -0.39
CA LYS A 214 -11.21 15.41 0.24
C LYS A 214 -12.02 15.34 1.55
N PRO A 215 -13.16 14.63 1.61
CA PRO A 215 -13.89 14.47 2.87
C PRO A 215 -13.08 13.79 3.98
N ILE A 216 -12.26 12.77 3.67
CA ILE A 216 -11.37 12.17 4.66
C ILE A 216 -10.32 13.19 5.10
N ALA A 217 -9.66 13.90 4.18
CA ALA A 217 -8.68 14.92 4.51
C ALA A 217 -9.26 16.00 5.44
N ASP A 218 -10.47 16.48 5.14
CA ASP A 218 -11.17 17.49 5.94
C ASP A 218 -11.54 16.98 7.32
N TYR A 219 -12.01 15.74 7.41
CA TYR A 219 -12.31 15.12 8.70
C TYR A 219 -11.07 15.04 9.58
N LEU A 220 -9.96 14.51 9.03
CA LEU A 220 -8.73 14.35 9.79
C LEU A 220 -8.16 15.71 10.22
N LYS A 221 -8.18 16.72 9.33
CA LYS A 221 -7.83 18.12 9.64
C LYS A 221 -8.67 18.69 10.77
N GLN A 222 -9.99 18.52 10.70
CA GLN A 222 -10.91 19.03 11.72
C GLN A 222 -10.71 18.36 13.08
N LYS A 223 -10.42 17.06 13.10
CA LYS A 223 -10.17 16.28 14.31
C LYS A 223 -8.74 16.40 14.84
N ASN A 224 -7.83 16.96 14.04
CA ASN A 224 -6.39 16.94 14.30
C ASN A 224 -5.90 15.50 14.56
N SER A 225 -6.42 14.54 13.78
CA SER A 225 -6.08 13.11 13.90
C SER A 225 -4.60 12.89 13.62
N ARG A 226 -3.96 12.07 14.45
CA ARG A 226 -2.55 11.67 14.34
C ARG A 226 -2.46 10.15 14.43
N ASN A 227 -1.32 9.57 14.07
CA ASN A 227 -1.15 8.11 14.02
C ASN A 227 -2.19 7.45 13.08
N CYS A 228 -2.33 8.01 11.87
CA CYS A 228 -3.36 7.61 10.90
C CYS A 228 -3.08 6.25 10.21
N GLY A 229 -1.96 5.59 10.53
CA GLY A 229 -1.51 4.37 9.85
C GLY A 229 -1.04 4.61 8.41
N ILE A 230 -1.00 3.53 7.64
CA ILE A 230 -0.71 3.52 6.20
C ILE A 230 -2.03 3.69 5.44
N VAL A 231 -2.09 4.67 4.55
CA VAL A 231 -3.30 4.98 3.78
C VAL A 231 -2.99 4.86 2.29
N PHE A 232 -3.64 3.91 1.60
CA PHE A 232 -3.56 3.74 0.15
C PHE A 232 -4.64 4.58 -0.53
N ILE A 233 -4.22 5.49 -1.41
CA ILE A 233 -5.06 6.56 -1.95
C ILE A 233 -5.06 6.50 -3.48
N ASP A 234 -6.25 6.49 -4.09
CA ASP A 234 -6.39 6.66 -5.54
C ASP A 234 -6.23 8.14 -5.93
N PHE A 235 -5.60 8.38 -7.08
CA PHE A 235 -5.41 9.68 -7.71
C PHE A 235 -4.72 10.70 -6.79
N VAL A 236 -3.57 10.32 -6.23
CA VAL A 236 -2.81 11.16 -5.28
C VAL A 236 -2.45 12.53 -5.84
N SER A 237 -2.32 12.67 -7.15
CA SER A 237 -1.99 13.93 -7.82
C SER A 237 -3.18 14.89 -8.02
N GLU A 238 -4.40 14.44 -7.79
CA GLU A 238 -5.62 15.26 -7.89
C GLU A 238 -5.83 16.08 -6.60
N PRO A 239 -6.59 17.20 -6.63
CA PRO A 239 -6.69 18.11 -5.48
C PRO A 239 -7.05 17.43 -4.15
N GLY A 240 -8.09 16.57 -4.14
CA GLY A 240 -8.47 15.84 -2.92
C GLY A 240 -7.42 14.81 -2.48
N GLY A 241 -6.72 14.17 -3.42
CA GLY A 241 -5.62 13.26 -3.13
C GLY A 241 -4.41 13.99 -2.54
N LYS A 242 -4.04 15.15 -3.11
CA LYS A 242 -2.98 16.02 -2.60
C LYS A 242 -3.27 16.47 -1.17
N ASP A 243 -4.47 16.97 -0.92
CA ASP A 243 -4.89 17.44 0.41
C ASP A 243 -4.78 16.34 1.47
N LEU A 244 -5.12 15.10 1.11
CA LEU A 244 -5.02 13.95 2.00
C LEU A 244 -3.57 13.54 2.24
N VAL A 245 -2.75 13.47 1.18
CA VAL A 245 -1.32 13.14 1.28
C VAL A 245 -0.59 14.16 2.14
N GLU A 246 -0.77 15.45 1.88
CA GLU A 246 -0.15 16.54 2.64
C GLU A 246 -0.51 16.45 4.12
N TYR A 247 -1.81 16.26 4.43
CA TYR A 247 -2.24 16.13 5.82
C TYR A 247 -1.64 14.91 6.52
N LEU A 248 -1.62 13.75 5.85
CA LEU A 248 -1.05 12.54 6.44
C LEU A 248 0.43 12.72 6.75
N ILE A 249 1.19 13.37 5.87
CA ILE A 249 2.60 13.71 6.11
C ILE A 249 2.73 14.66 7.30
N ASP A 250 1.99 15.79 7.29
CA ASP A 250 2.09 16.83 8.31
C ASP A 250 1.65 16.34 9.69
N SER A 251 0.69 15.42 9.77
CA SER A 251 0.20 14.85 11.03
C SER A 251 1.29 14.09 11.82
N ASN A 252 2.37 13.68 11.16
CA ASN A 252 3.52 13.00 11.79
C ASN A 252 4.56 13.98 12.35
N VAL A 253 4.55 15.23 11.92
CA VAL A 253 5.49 16.25 12.39
C VAL A 253 4.91 16.87 13.66
N CYS A 254 5.61 16.77 14.80
CA CYS A 254 5.22 17.55 15.97
C CYS A 254 5.35 19.04 15.64
N ALA A 255 4.35 19.84 16.02
CA ALA A 255 4.51 21.29 16.08
C ALA A 255 5.79 21.58 16.89
N LYS A 256 6.72 22.30 16.28
CA LYS A 256 7.95 22.76 16.95
C LYS A 256 7.63 23.71 18.09
#